data_AF-A0A1B3JK43-F1
#
_entry.id   AF-A0A1B3JK43-F1
#
_cell.length_a   1.000
_cell.length_b   1.000
_cell.length_c   1.000
_cell.angle_alpha   90.00
_cell.angle_beta   90.00
_cell.angle_gamma   90.00
#
_symmetry.space_group_name_H-M   'P 1'
#
loop_
_entity.id
_entity.type
_entity.pdbx_description
1 polymer ?
#
loop_
_entity_poly.entity_id
_entity_poly.type
_entity_poly.pdbx_seq_one_letter_code
_entity_poly.pdbx_strand_id
1 'polypeptide(L)'
;MLDVKGKSTSKGRGQPTKYKPEYVIQVEKLCLLGATDRDIADFFEVAESTINNWKIEYPEFLESIKKGKLLADANVANSLYKRALGYEAPDIDIRVIENKIVETPLIKHYPPDPTSAIFWLKNRQPDKWRDKQIQEVSGVDGSAVQIEVKKEIDLSVYSDDELRLLRKLKHKQSEFGVSEA
;
A
#
# COMPACT_ATOMS: atom_id res chain seq x y z
N MET A 1 8.10 22.68 -24.43
CA MET A 1 7.22 23.67 -23.78
C MET A 1 5.81 23.38 -24.28
N LEU A 2 5.03 22.62 -23.52
CA LEU A 2 3.66 22.26 -23.90
C LEU A 2 2.73 22.88 -22.86
N ASP A 3 2.04 23.94 -23.27
CA ASP A 3 1.05 24.69 -22.51
C ASP A 3 -0.22 23.85 -22.27
N VAL A 4 -0.38 23.34 -21.05
CA VAL A 4 -1.63 22.73 -20.59
C VAL A 4 -2.56 23.85 -20.10
N LYS A 5 -3.41 24.37 -21.00
CA LYS A 5 -4.48 25.33 -20.67
C LYS A 5 -5.65 24.61 -19.97
N GLY A 6 -5.70 24.69 -18.64
CA GLY A 6 -6.87 24.30 -17.85
C GLY A 6 -8.01 25.31 -17.98
N LYS A 7 -9.17 24.86 -18.48
CA LYS A 7 -10.41 25.65 -18.53
C LYS A 7 -11.02 25.77 -17.13
N SER A 8 -11.16 27.00 -16.62
CA SER A 8 -11.89 27.31 -15.39
C SER A 8 -13.39 27.41 -15.65
N THR A 9 -14.18 26.45 -15.17
CA THR A 9 -15.65 26.56 -15.12
C THR A 9 -16.08 26.96 -13.72
N SER A 10 -16.43 28.24 -13.56
CA SER A 10 -17.07 28.77 -12.34
C SER A 10 -18.56 28.42 -12.32
N LYS A 11 -19.04 27.77 -11.25
CA LYS A 11 -20.41 27.94 -10.70
C LYS A 11 -20.55 27.21 -9.36
N GLY A 12 -20.76 27.97 -8.28
CA GLY A 12 -21.12 27.49 -6.93
C GLY A 12 -20.30 28.16 -5.82
N ARG A 13 -20.96 28.77 -4.82
CA ARG A 13 -20.35 29.48 -3.67
C ARG A 13 -19.57 28.49 -2.76
N GLY A 14 -18.35 28.18 -3.13
CA GLY A 14 -17.39 27.44 -2.31
C GLY A 14 -16.04 28.16 -2.26
N GLN A 15 -15.29 27.97 -1.19
CA GLN A 15 -13.89 28.39 -1.12
C GLN A 15 -13.13 27.76 -2.30
N PRO A 16 -12.29 28.52 -3.03
CA PRO A 16 -11.48 27.96 -4.11
C PRO A 16 -10.66 26.77 -3.60
N THR A 17 -10.71 25.63 -4.30
CA THR A 17 -9.91 24.47 -3.93
C THR A 17 -8.43 24.83 -4.06
N LYS A 18 -7.60 24.44 -3.09
CA LYS A 18 -6.14 24.67 -3.12
C LYS A 18 -5.43 23.85 -4.21
N TYR A 19 -6.16 23.00 -4.94
CA TYR A 19 -5.64 22.06 -5.93
C TYR A 19 -5.07 22.78 -7.15
N LYS A 20 -3.90 22.31 -7.62
CA LYS A 20 -3.31 22.73 -8.89
C LYS A 20 -2.98 21.48 -9.72
N PRO A 21 -3.24 21.48 -11.04
CA PRO A 21 -2.89 20.35 -11.91
C PRO A 21 -1.40 19.99 -11.88
N GLU A 22 -0.52 20.94 -11.58
CA GLU A 22 0.93 20.71 -11.40
C GLU A 22 1.26 19.74 -10.27
N TYR A 23 0.38 19.59 -9.28
CA TYR A 23 0.59 18.68 -8.16
C TYR A 23 0.62 17.21 -8.61
N VAL A 24 -0.04 16.85 -9.71
CA VAL A 24 -0.02 15.50 -10.29
C VAL A 24 1.42 15.02 -10.50
N ILE A 25 2.28 15.86 -11.08
CA ILE A 25 3.69 15.52 -11.34
C ILE A 25 4.49 15.44 -10.03
N GLN A 26 4.20 16.32 -9.07
CA GLN A 26 4.89 16.35 -7.78
C GLN A 26 4.56 15.10 -6.96
N VAL A 27 3.30 14.70 -6.95
CA VAL A 27 2.81 13.53 -6.21
C VAL A 27 3.33 12.23 -6.80
N GLU A 28 3.39 12.10 -8.12
CA GLU A 28 4.03 10.93 -8.77
C GLU A 28 5.48 10.77 -8.26
N LYS A 29 6.24 11.87 -8.20
CA LYS A 29 7.63 11.87 -7.71
C LYS A 29 7.72 11.57 -6.22
N LEU A 30 6.84 12.14 -5.40
CA LEU A 30 6.79 11.86 -3.96
C LEU A 30 6.49 10.39 -3.69
N CYS A 31 5.50 9.82 -4.39
CA CYS A 31 5.18 8.40 -4.28
C CYS A 31 6.32 7.49 -4.76
N LEU A 32 7.08 7.90 -5.79
CA LEU A 32 8.27 7.18 -6.23
C LEU A 32 9.36 7.12 -5.14
N LEU A 33 9.41 8.15 -4.28
CA LEU A 33 10.31 8.22 -3.12
C LEU A 33 9.75 7.48 -1.88
N GLY A 34 8.58 6.86 -1.99
CA GLY A 34 7.94 6.13 -0.89
C GLY A 34 7.07 6.98 0.04
N ALA A 35 6.71 8.20 -0.37
CA ALA A 35 5.85 9.07 0.43
C ALA A 35 4.46 8.44 0.66
N THR A 36 4.01 8.48 1.91
CA THR A 36 2.65 8.11 2.31
C THR A 36 1.68 9.25 2.05
N ASP A 37 0.38 8.96 2.13
CA ASP A 37 -0.66 9.98 1.93
C ASP A 37 -0.59 11.10 3.00
N ARG A 38 -0.04 10.79 4.18
CA ARG A 38 0.28 11.78 5.22
C ARG A 38 1.43 12.68 4.80
N ASP A 39 2.54 12.09 4.33
CA ASP A 39 3.70 12.87 3.87
C ASP A 39 3.34 13.79 2.71
N ILE A 40 2.44 13.34 1.82
CA ILE A 40 1.88 14.14 0.73
C ILE A 40 1.04 15.30 1.28
N ALA A 41 0.21 15.05 2.29
CA ALA A 41 -0.60 16.08 2.94
C ALA A 41 0.27 17.14 3.61
N ASP A 42 1.30 16.71 4.33
CA ASP A 42 2.30 17.56 4.99
C ASP A 42 3.07 18.40 3.96
N PHE A 43 3.50 17.80 2.84
CA PHE A 43 4.21 18.50 1.76
C PHE A 43 3.39 19.65 1.14
N PHE A 44 2.07 19.47 1.01
CA PHE A 44 1.18 20.51 0.48
C PHE A 44 0.57 21.42 1.54
N GLU A 45 0.92 21.23 2.82
CA GLU A 45 0.34 21.93 3.96
C GLU A 45 -1.20 21.90 3.96
N VAL A 46 -1.75 20.70 3.70
CA VAL A 46 -3.18 20.42 3.73
C VAL A 46 -3.49 19.27 4.66
N ALA A 47 -4.74 19.16 5.11
CA ALA A 47 -5.16 18.00 5.87
C ALA A 47 -5.21 16.73 4.99
N GLU A 48 -4.97 15.55 5.58
CA GLU A 48 -5.10 14.26 4.88
C GLU A 48 -6.48 14.08 4.21
N SER A 49 -7.53 14.64 4.83
CA SER A 49 -8.89 14.65 4.27
C SER A 49 -8.98 15.40 2.94
N THR A 50 -8.18 16.46 2.76
CA THR A 50 -8.12 17.23 1.51
C THR A 50 -7.47 16.40 0.39
N ILE A 51 -6.41 15.66 0.70
CA ILE A 51 -5.79 14.73 -0.25
C ILE A 51 -6.77 13.62 -0.65
N ASN A 52 -7.54 13.09 0.30
CA ASN A 52 -8.55 12.07 0.01
C ASN A 52 -9.68 12.62 -0.87
N ASN A 53 -10.11 13.86 -0.64
CA ASN A 53 -11.08 14.53 -1.52
C ASN A 53 -10.50 14.71 -2.93
N TRP A 54 -9.24 15.15 -3.06
CA TRP A 54 -8.60 15.32 -4.36
C TRP A 54 -8.49 14.01 -5.15
N LYS A 55 -8.29 12.87 -4.50
CA LYS A 55 -8.31 11.56 -5.16
C LYS A 55 -9.67 11.22 -5.78
N ILE A 56 -10.75 11.69 -5.18
CA ILE A 56 -12.13 11.44 -5.65
C ILE A 56 -12.48 12.44 -6.75
N GLU A 57 -12.17 13.71 -6.53
CA GLU A 57 -12.53 14.82 -7.44
C GLU A 57 -11.65 14.86 -8.71
N TYR A 58 -10.40 14.43 -8.61
CA TYR A 58 -9.41 14.50 -9.70
C TYR A 58 -8.82 13.11 -9.98
N PRO A 59 -9.39 12.35 -10.94
CA PRO A 59 -8.89 11.01 -11.29
C PRO A 59 -7.41 10.98 -11.69
N GLU A 60 -6.92 12.00 -12.41
CA GLU A 60 -5.51 12.13 -12.80
C GLU A 60 -4.57 12.20 -11.59
N PHE A 61 -5.00 12.84 -10.51
CA PHE A 61 -4.23 12.91 -9.26
C PHE A 61 -4.12 11.52 -8.62
N LEU A 62 -5.23 10.77 -8.56
CA LEU A 62 -5.23 9.40 -8.07
C LEU A 62 -4.38 8.47 -8.95
N GLU A 63 -4.44 8.62 -10.28
CA GLU A 63 -3.62 7.86 -11.22
C GLU A 63 -2.12 8.11 -10.99
N SER A 64 -1.72 9.37 -10.76
CA SER A 64 -0.32 9.71 -10.48
C SER A 64 0.21 9.05 -9.21
N ILE A 65 -0.60 8.98 -8.14
CA ILE A 65 -0.28 8.27 -6.89
C ILE A 65 -0.06 6.78 -7.18
N LYS A 66 -1.00 6.15 -7.89
CA LYS A 66 -0.92 4.72 -8.23
C LYS A 66 0.32 4.42 -9.07
N LYS A 67 0.60 5.25 -10.07
CA LYS A 67 1.76 5.13 -10.94
C LYS A 67 3.07 5.27 -10.17
N GLY A 68 3.19 6.28 -9.31
CA GLY A 68 4.38 6.49 -8.48
C GLY A 68 4.65 5.30 -7.56
N LYS A 69 3.62 4.79 -6.86
CA LYS A 69 3.72 3.62 -5.99
C LYS A 69 4.11 2.36 -6.78
N LEU A 70 3.47 2.12 -7.92
CA LEU A 70 3.78 0.98 -8.79
C LEU A 70 5.23 1.01 -9.31
N LEU A 71 5.75 2.18 -9.67
CA LEU A 71 7.14 2.34 -10.11
C LEU A 71 8.13 2.11 -8.97
N ALA A 72 7.82 2.58 -7.76
CA ALA A 72 8.63 2.31 -6.58
C ALA A 72 8.71 0.79 -6.32
N ASP A 73 7.57 0.10 -6.31
CA ASP A 73 7.48 -1.35 -6.13
C ASP A 73 8.24 -2.09 -7.24
N ALA A 74 8.12 -1.66 -8.49
CA ALA A 74 8.84 -2.24 -9.63
C ALA A 74 10.35 -2.10 -9.50
N ASN A 75 10.86 -0.96 -9.02
CA ASN A 75 12.29 -0.73 -8.79
C ASN A 75 12.86 -1.65 -7.70
N VAL A 76 12.10 -1.84 -6.62
CA VAL A 76 12.45 -2.80 -5.57
C VAL A 76 12.45 -4.22 -6.11
N ALA A 77 11.41 -4.61 -6.85
CA ALA A 77 11.32 -5.93 -7.45
C ALA A 77 12.49 -6.22 -8.42
N ASN A 78 12.89 -5.25 -9.25
CA ASN A 78 14.03 -5.37 -10.14
C ASN A 78 15.36 -5.50 -9.37
N SER A 79 15.55 -4.71 -8.32
CA SER A 79 16.76 -4.77 -7.48
C SER A 79 16.85 -6.10 -6.73
N LEU A 80 15.72 -6.60 -6.21
CA LEU A 80 15.62 -7.91 -5.57
C LEU A 80 15.92 -9.04 -6.57
N TYR A 81 15.41 -8.95 -7.79
CA TYR A 81 15.69 -9.90 -8.86
C TYR A 81 17.19 -9.95 -9.21
N LYS A 82 17.84 -8.79 -9.38
CA LYS A 82 19.30 -8.71 -9.59
C LYS A 82 20.07 -9.36 -8.43
N ARG A 83 19.65 -9.11 -7.20
CA ARG A 83 20.28 -9.72 -6.01
C ARG A 83 20.04 -11.24 -5.93
N ALA A 84 18.86 -11.71 -6.34
CA ALA A 84 18.55 -13.14 -6.42
C ALA A 84 19.39 -13.88 -7.48
N LEU A 85 19.76 -13.20 -8.57
CA LEU A 85 20.64 -13.76 -9.61
C LEU A 85 22.14 -13.57 -9.33
N GLY A 86 22.50 -12.61 -8.48
CA GLY A 86 23.85 -12.07 -8.42
C GLY A 86 24.05 -10.98 -9.48
N TYR A 87 24.90 -10.00 -9.17
CA TYR A 87 25.19 -8.89 -10.06
C TYR A 87 26.58 -8.33 -9.81
N GLU A 88 27.09 -7.59 -10.79
CA GLU A 88 28.36 -6.87 -10.68
C GLU A 88 28.08 -5.37 -10.53
N ALA A 89 28.84 -4.70 -9.67
CA ALA A 89 28.78 -3.25 -9.52
C ALA A 89 30.18 -2.65 -9.45
N PRO A 90 30.38 -1.44 -10.01
CA PRO A 90 31.62 -0.70 -9.81
C PRO A 90 31.81 -0.39 -8.33
N ASP A 91 33.01 -0.59 -7.83
CA ASP A 91 33.45 -0.25 -6.48
C ASP A 91 34.82 0.42 -6.55
N ILE A 92 35.22 1.13 -5.50
CA ILE A 92 36.51 1.82 -5.44
C ILE A 92 37.27 1.27 -4.24
N ASP A 93 38.44 0.70 -4.51
CA ASP A 93 39.37 0.30 -3.45
C ASP A 93 40.26 1.50 -3.10
N ILE A 94 40.08 2.01 -1.87
CA ILE A 94 40.80 3.17 -1.35
C ILE A 94 41.98 2.69 -0.52
N ARG A 95 43.19 2.98 -0.97
CA ARG A 95 44.44 2.63 -0.26
C ARG A 95 45.26 3.88 0.01
N VAL A 96 45.98 3.91 1.14
CA VAL A 96 46.96 4.96 1.44
C VAL A 96 48.35 4.42 1.11
N ILE A 97 49.01 5.02 0.13
CA ILE A 97 50.38 4.68 -0.26
C ILE A 97 51.21 5.97 -0.17
N GLU A 98 52.29 5.95 0.61
CA GLU A 98 53.18 7.11 0.78
C GLU A 98 52.44 8.41 1.18
N ASN A 99 51.51 8.31 2.13
CA ASN A 99 50.69 9.43 2.60
C ASN A 99 49.78 10.07 1.52
N LYS A 100 49.55 9.38 0.40
CA LYS A 100 48.60 9.77 -0.66
C LYS A 100 47.45 8.77 -0.72
N ILE A 101 46.24 9.29 -0.92
CA ILE A 101 45.04 8.48 -1.17
C ILE A 101 45.08 8.04 -2.64
N VAL A 102 45.08 6.73 -2.86
CA VAL A 102 45.02 6.11 -4.18
C VAL A 102 43.68 5.37 -4.30
N GLU A 103 42.89 5.78 -5.29
CA GLU A 103 41.61 5.15 -5.62
C GLU A 103 41.81 4.22 -6.82
N THR A 104 41.53 2.93 -6.64
CA THR A 104 41.58 1.94 -7.72
C THR A 104 40.17 1.47 -8.06
N PRO A 105 39.64 1.78 -9.26
CA PRO A 105 38.33 1.30 -9.68
C PRO A 105 38.38 -0.22 -9.90
N LEU A 106 37.40 -0.93 -9.35
CA LEU A 106 37.23 -2.37 -9.53
C LEU A 106 35.77 -2.71 -9.80
N ILE A 107 35.56 -3.91 -10.36
CA ILE A 107 34.22 -4.49 -10.50
C ILE A 107 34.04 -5.52 -9.39
N LYS A 108 33.07 -5.28 -8.52
CA LYS A 108 32.74 -6.16 -7.41
C LYS A 108 31.60 -7.08 -7.80
N HIS A 109 31.87 -8.37 -7.74
CA HIS A 109 30.86 -9.40 -7.96
C HIS A 109 30.11 -9.70 -6.66
N TYR A 110 28.80 -9.49 -6.68
CA TYR A 110 27.88 -9.87 -5.62
C TYR A 110 27.21 -11.20 -6.00
N PRO A 111 27.48 -12.30 -5.27
CA PRO A 111 26.89 -13.59 -5.60
C PRO A 111 25.37 -13.58 -5.40
N PRO A 112 24.66 -14.54 -6.02
CA PRO A 112 23.23 -14.77 -5.78
C PRO A 112 22.91 -14.87 -4.29
N ASP A 113 21.90 -14.13 -3.84
CA ASP A 113 21.38 -14.20 -2.47
C ASP A 113 20.25 -15.24 -2.37
N PRO A 114 20.42 -16.34 -1.61
CA PRO A 114 19.43 -17.42 -1.55
C PRO A 114 18.08 -16.94 -1.00
N THR A 115 18.10 -16.03 -0.03
CA THR A 115 16.89 -15.47 0.59
C THR A 115 16.06 -14.68 -0.42
N SER A 116 16.71 -13.81 -1.21
CA SER A 116 16.07 -13.08 -2.30
C SER A 116 15.47 -14.02 -3.35
N ALA A 117 16.17 -15.10 -3.69
CA ALA A 117 15.66 -16.12 -4.61
C ALA A 117 14.44 -16.87 -4.05
N ILE A 118 14.47 -17.27 -2.77
CA ILE A 118 13.35 -17.94 -2.09
C ILE A 118 12.12 -17.03 -2.06
N PHE A 119 12.27 -15.76 -1.67
CA PHE A 119 11.16 -14.79 -1.66
C PHE A 119 10.57 -14.59 -3.06
N TRP A 120 11.43 -14.46 -4.07
CA TRP A 120 10.98 -14.34 -5.47
C TRP A 120 10.15 -15.55 -5.92
N LEU A 121 10.63 -16.75 -5.64
CA LEU A 121 9.98 -18.00 -6.02
C LEU A 121 8.68 -18.24 -5.25
N LYS A 122 8.62 -17.90 -3.95
CA LYS A 122 7.38 -17.92 -3.16
C LYS A 122 6.31 -17.00 -3.73
N ASN A 123 6.68 -15.83 -4.25
CA ASN A 123 5.75 -14.86 -4.83
C ASN A 123 5.31 -15.23 -6.26
N ARG A 124 6.21 -15.77 -7.09
CA ARG A 124 5.93 -16.08 -8.52
C ARG A 124 5.41 -17.50 -8.75
N GLN A 125 5.77 -18.45 -7.89
CA GLN A 125 5.40 -19.86 -7.99
C GLN A 125 4.90 -20.37 -6.62
N PRO A 126 3.83 -19.76 -6.07
CA PRO A 126 3.36 -20.09 -4.72
C PRO A 126 3.00 -21.58 -4.58
N ASP A 127 2.41 -22.19 -5.61
CA ASP A 127 2.02 -23.61 -5.55
C ASP A 127 3.19 -24.58 -5.32
N LYS A 128 4.40 -24.18 -5.75
CA LYS A 128 5.62 -25.00 -5.66
C LYS A 128 6.50 -24.63 -4.47
N TRP A 129 6.53 -23.35 -4.09
CA TRP A 129 7.52 -22.82 -3.14
C TRP A 129 6.93 -22.26 -1.85
N ARG A 130 5.61 -22.03 -1.78
CA ARG A 130 4.98 -21.56 -0.54
C ARG A 130 5.01 -22.67 0.50
N ASP A 131 5.34 -22.29 1.73
CA ASP A 131 5.31 -23.23 2.85
C ASP A 131 3.87 -23.69 3.06
N LYS A 132 3.64 -25.00 3.01
CA LYS A 132 2.34 -25.59 3.33
C LYS A 132 2.26 -25.79 4.83
N GLN A 133 1.51 -24.95 5.53
CA GLN A 133 1.11 -25.23 6.90
C GLN A 133 -0.18 -26.03 6.87
N ILE A 134 -0.11 -27.30 7.27
CA ILE A 134 -1.28 -28.11 7.59
C ILE A 134 -1.50 -27.94 9.08
N GLN A 135 -2.51 -27.16 9.45
CA GLN A 135 -2.93 -27.03 10.84
C GLN A 135 -4.17 -27.89 11.05
N GLU A 136 -4.05 -28.93 11.86
CA GLU A 136 -5.19 -29.66 12.39
C GLU A 136 -5.72 -28.87 13.59
N VAL A 137 -6.91 -28.30 13.46
CA VAL A 137 -7.58 -27.60 14.54
C VAL A 137 -8.49 -28.60 15.26
N SER A 138 -8.10 -28.98 16.47
CA SER A 138 -8.89 -29.85 17.34
C SER A 138 -9.26 -29.12 18.64
N GLY A 139 -10.36 -29.56 19.25
CA GLY A 139 -10.77 -29.15 20.60
C GLY A 139 -9.87 -29.75 21.67
N VAL A 140 -10.16 -29.42 22.93
CA VAL A 140 -9.44 -29.97 24.09
C VAL A 140 -9.39 -31.50 23.99
N ASP A 141 -8.21 -32.08 24.16
CA ASP A 141 -7.93 -33.52 24.07
C ASP A 141 -8.27 -34.18 22.72
N GLY A 142 -8.24 -33.43 21.61
CA GLY A 142 -8.51 -33.98 20.28
C GLY A 142 -10.01 -34.12 19.97
N SER A 143 -10.87 -33.57 20.81
CA SER A 143 -12.32 -33.56 20.60
C SER A 143 -12.74 -32.58 19.49
N ALA A 144 -14.01 -32.65 19.08
CA ALA A 144 -14.54 -31.66 18.15
C ALA A 144 -14.46 -30.24 18.75
N VAL A 145 -14.10 -29.25 17.94
CA VAL A 145 -14.08 -27.84 18.36
C VAL A 145 -15.49 -27.45 18.81
N GLN A 146 -15.63 -27.14 20.10
CA GLN A 146 -16.90 -26.68 20.66
C GLN A 146 -17.06 -25.19 20.37
N ILE A 147 -18.01 -24.86 19.50
CA ILE A 147 -18.37 -23.47 19.20
C ILE A 147 -19.61 -23.13 20.04
N GLU A 148 -19.41 -22.49 21.19
CA GLU A 148 -20.51 -21.90 21.94
C GLU A 148 -20.97 -20.61 21.28
N VAL A 149 -22.00 -20.72 20.44
CA VAL A 149 -22.72 -19.54 19.95
C VAL A 149 -23.55 -18.99 21.09
N LYS A 150 -23.10 -17.89 21.72
CA LYS A 150 -23.92 -17.14 22.68
C LYS A 150 -25.18 -16.64 21.96
N LYS A 151 -26.32 -17.27 22.23
CA LYS A 151 -27.63 -16.90 21.66
C LYS A 151 -28.15 -15.57 22.22
N GLU A 152 -27.68 -15.18 23.40
CA GLU A 152 -28.00 -13.89 24.01
C GLU A 152 -26.81 -12.95 23.84
N ILE A 153 -27.02 -11.91 23.06
CA ILE A 153 -26.12 -10.78 22.94
C ILE A 153 -26.38 -9.92 24.18
N ASP A 154 -25.34 -9.64 24.96
CA ASP A 154 -25.43 -8.70 26.07
C ASP A 154 -25.62 -7.28 25.51
N LEU A 155 -26.88 -6.86 25.48
CA LEU A 155 -27.29 -5.56 24.95
C LEU A 155 -26.89 -4.39 25.86
N SER A 156 -26.47 -4.66 27.11
CA SER A 156 -26.05 -3.62 28.06
C SER A 156 -24.69 -3.01 27.72
N VAL A 157 -23.91 -3.69 26.88
CA VAL A 157 -22.58 -3.23 26.40
C VAL A 157 -22.70 -2.18 25.29
N TYR A 158 -23.88 -2.05 24.68
CA TYR A 158 -24.12 -1.15 23.55
C TYR A 158 -24.69 0.19 23.99
N SER A 159 -24.21 1.26 23.38
CA SER A 159 -24.77 2.61 23.56
C SER A 159 -26.19 2.69 23.00
N ASP A 160 -27.01 3.61 23.53
CA ASP A 160 -28.38 3.85 23.05
C ASP A 160 -28.46 4.12 21.53
N ASP A 161 -27.44 4.75 20.96
CA ASP A 161 -27.35 5.00 19.52
C ASP A 161 -27.09 3.73 18.71
N GLU A 162 -26.27 2.83 19.24
CA GLU A 162 -25.98 1.52 18.64
C GLU A 162 -27.21 0.61 18.71
N LEU A 163 -27.93 0.63 19.83
CA LEU A 163 -29.20 -0.10 20.01
C LEU A 163 -30.27 0.39 19.03
N ARG A 164 -30.34 1.70 18.76
CA ARG A 164 -31.23 2.27 17.74
C ARG A 164 -30.86 1.80 16.34
N LEU A 165 -29.57 1.74 16.02
CA LEU A 165 -29.08 1.28 14.72
C LEU A 165 -29.41 -0.20 14.51
N LEU A 166 -29.16 -1.05 15.52
CA LEU A 166 -29.51 -2.47 15.50
C LEU A 166 -31.02 -2.68 15.29
N ARG A 167 -31.86 -1.86 15.93
CA ARG A 167 -33.31 -1.92 15.75
C ARG A 167 -33.73 -1.53 14.32
N LYS A 168 -33.12 -0.49 13.73
CA LYS A 168 -33.35 -0.11 12.32
C LYS A 168 -32.93 -1.21 11.35
N LEU A 169 -31.77 -1.85 11.59
CA LEU A 169 -31.27 -2.94 10.76
C LEU A 169 -32.17 -4.17 10.83
N LYS A 170 -32.69 -4.51 12.02
CA LYS A 170 -33.64 -5.62 12.19
C LYS A 170 -34.94 -5.39 11.42
N HIS A 171 -35.49 -4.17 11.46
CA HIS A 171 -36.67 -3.82 10.67
C HIS A 171 -36.39 -3.90 9.16
N LYS A 172 -35.25 -3.38 8.70
CA LYS A 172 -34.86 -3.46 7.29
C LYS A 172 -34.67 -4.90 6.82
N GLN A 173 -34.11 -5.79 7.64
CA GLN A 173 -34.02 -7.22 7.29
C GLN A 173 -35.38 -7.91 7.24
N SER A 174 -36.33 -7.54 8.09
CA SER A 174 -37.70 -8.07 8.00
C SER A 174 -38.45 -7.62 6.74
N GLU A 175 -38.10 -6.44 6.20
CA GLU A 175 -38.64 -5.94 4.93
C GLU A 175 -38.01 -6.65 3.71
N PHE A 176 -36.75 -7.12 3.83
CA PHE A 176 -36.05 -7.83 2.76
C PHE A 176 -36.23 -9.37 2.81
N GLY A 177 -36.73 -9.92 3.91
CA GLY A 177 -36.88 -11.37 4.14
C GLY A 177 -38.15 -12.02 3.60
N VAL A 178 -38.98 -11.31 2.81
CA VAL A 178 -40.13 -11.89 2.10
C VAL A 178 -39.80 -11.99 0.61
N SER A 179 -38.80 -12.81 0.28
CA SER A 179 -38.44 -13.18 -1.09
C SER A 179 -37.46 -14.35 -1.06
N GLU A 180 -37.94 -15.54 -0.67
CA GLU A 180 -37.52 -16.81 -1.28
C GLU A 180 -38.39 -17.94 -0.69
N ALA A 181 -39.11 -18.59 -1.61
CA ALA A 181 -39.73 -19.90 -1.47
C ALA A 181 -38.84 -20.91 -2.18
#